data_AF-A0A7Y0XEG5-F1
#
_entry.id   AF-A0A7Y0XEG5-F1
#
_cell.length_a   1.000
_cell.length_b   1.000
_cell.length_c   1.000
_cell.angle_alpha   90.00
_cell.angle_beta   90.00
_cell.angle_gamma   90.00
#
_symmetry.space_group_name_H-M   'P 1'
#
loop_
_entity.id
_entity.type
_entity.pdbx_description
1 polymer ?
#
loop_
_entity_poly.entity_id
_entity_poly.type
_entity_poly.pdbx_seq_one_letter_code
_entity_poly.pdbx_strand_id
1 'polypeptide(L)'
;GRDSGKDVRHIEIDLEGSGLTYQPGDALGVWFENSSELANAILGKVGLSGVETVDVDGESLSIHSALVSKYEITTSNPQLITKFAELSGSKKLQKLVEDKDKLREYSANTQIVDVLAEKKTKLTADELIGLLRRLTPR
;
A
#
# COMPACT_ATOMS: atom_id res chain seq x y z
N GLY A 1 -25.89 8.86 -14.58
CA GLY A 1 -27.32 8.84 -14.22
C GLY A 1 -27.45 9.15 -12.76
N ARG A 2 -28.46 9.91 -12.34
CA ARG A 2 -28.56 10.61 -11.04
C ARG A 2 -28.54 9.74 -9.76
N ASP A 3 -28.41 8.42 -9.88
CA ASP A 3 -28.20 7.47 -8.79
C ASP A 3 -27.08 6.47 -9.14
N SER A 4 -25.92 6.96 -9.59
CA SER A 4 -24.77 6.08 -9.83
C SER A 4 -24.03 5.81 -8.53
N GLY A 5 -23.86 4.53 -8.16
CA GLY A 5 -22.97 4.13 -7.06
C GLY A 5 -21.47 4.31 -7.36
N LYS A 6 -21.12 5.00 -8.45
CA LYS A 6 -19.75 5.29 -8.87
C LYS A 6 -19.55 6.80 -8.89
N ASP A 7 -18.47 7.26 -8.25
CA ASP A 7 -17.98 8.62 -8.36
C ASP A 7 -17.00 8.69 -9.55
N VAL A 8 -17.32 9.49 -10.57
CA VAL A 8 -16.51 9.64 -11.78
C VAL A 8 -16.11 11.10 -11.90
N ARG A 9 -14.80 11.34 -12.05
CA ARG A 9 -14.21 12.68 -12.10
C ARG A 9 -13.71 12.98 -13.51
N HIS A 10 -14.06 14.14 -14.04
CA HIS A 10 -13.41 14.73 -15.21
C HIS A 10 -12.22 15.54 -14.71
N ILE A 11 -11.02 15.19 -15.16
CA ILE A 11 -9.76 15.82 -14.74
C ILE A 11 -9.10 16.39 -15.99
N GLU A 12 -8.74 17.66 -15.94
CA GLU A 12 -7.96 18.34 -16.98
C GLU A 12 -6.60 18.70 -16.39
N ILE A 13 -5.53 18.34 -17.09
CA ILE A 13 -4.15 18.63 -16.71
C ILE A 13 -3.58 19.51 -17.81
N ASP A 14 -3.14 20.70 -17.43
CA ASP A 14 -2.46 21.60 -18.35
C ASP A 14 -1.05 21.07 -18.65
N LEU A 15 -0.74 20.98 -19.94
CA LEU A 15 0.54 20.51 -20.47
C LEU A 15 1.32 21.62 -21.18
N GLU A 16 0.82 22.86 -21.15
CA GLU A 16 1.51 23.99 -21.78
C GLU A 16 2.94 24.13 -21.25
N GLY A 17 3.90 24.32 -22.17
CA GLY A 17 5.32 24.42 -21.84
C GLY A 17 6.03 23.11 -21.47
N SER A 18 5.31 21.98 -21.35
CA SER A 18 5.94 20.69 -21.01
C SER A 18 6.66 20.01 -22.19
N GLY A 19 6.31 20.37 -23.42
CA GLY A 19 6.77 19.69 -24.64
C GLY A 19 6.19 18.29 -24.84
N LEU A 20 5.25 17.86 -23.99
CA LEU A 20 4.56 16.58 -24.13
C LEU A 20 3.59 16.60 -25.31
N THR A 21 3.57 15.51 -26.06
CA THR A 21 2.59 15.26 -27.14
C THR A 21 1.97 13.89 -26.92
N TYR A 22 0.70 13.75 -27.27
CA TYR A 22 -0.03 12.49 -27.14
C TYR A 22 -1.01 12.33 -28.31
N GLN A 23 -1.40 11.09 -28.59
CA GLN A 23 -2.39 10.75 -29.60
C GLN A 23 -3.65 10.16 -28.94
N PRO A 24 -4.82 10.25 -29.59
CA PRO A 24 -6.01 9.55 -29.14
C PRO A 24 -5.73 8.05 -28.99
N GLY A 25 -5.89 7.53 -27.77
CA GLY A 25 -5.58 6.14 -27.44
C GLY A 25 -4.36 5.96 -26.53
N ASP A 26 -3.51 6.97 -26.37
CA ASP A 26 -2.42 6.96 -25.39
C ASP A 26 -2.96 7.04 -23.95
N ALA A 27 -2.23 6.45 -23.01
CA ALA A 27 -2.51 6.52 -21.57
C ALA A 27 -1.51 7.46 -20.87
N LEU A 28 -1.99 8.23 -19.89
CA LEU A 28 -1.17 9.09 -19.04
C LEU A 28 -0.92 8.38 -17.70
N GLY A 29 0.35 8.08 -17.40
CA GLY A 29 0.74 7.56 -16.09
C GLY A 29 0.82 8.69 -15.05
N VAL A 30 0.11 8.54 -13.93
CA VAL A 30 0.07 9.54 -12.85
C VAL A 30 0.72 8.96 -11.60
N TRP A 31 1.75 9.65 -11.09
CA TRP A 31 2.29 9.41 -9.77
C TRP A 31 1.38 10.03 -8.70
N PHE A 32 1.19 9.30 -7.61
CA PHE A 32 0.33 9.72 -6.52
C PHE A 32 1.04 9.56 -5.18
N GLU A 33 0.50 10.22 -4.16
CA GLU A 33 0.88 10.03 -2.78
C GLU A 33 -0.26 9.35 -2.03
N ASN A 34 0.08 8.47 -1.09
CA ASN A 34 -0.89 7.89 -0.20
C ASN A 34 -1.35 8.90 0.87
N SER A 35 -2.53 8.68 1.42
CA SER A 35 -3.01 9.46 2.58
C SER A 35 -2.06 9.32 3.78
N SER A 36 -1.65 10.46 4.34
CA SER A 36 -0.86 10.51 5.58
C SER A 36 -1.60 9.85 6.75
N GLU A 37 -2.93 9.97 6.81
CA GLU A 37 -3.76 9.34 7.83
C GLU A 37 -3.68 7.81 7.74
N LEU A 38 -3.72 7.25 6.52
CA LEU A 38 -3.56 5.81 6.31
C LEU A 38 -2.15 5.34 6.70
N ALA A 39 -1.11 6.09 6.33
CA ALA A 39 0.27 5.79 6.73
C ALA A 39 0.40 5.75 8.27
N ASN A 40 -0.13 6.76 8.97
CA ASN A 40 -0.14 6.81 10.43
C ASN A 40 -0.94 5.66 11.05
N ALA A 41 -2.07 5.29 10.47
CA ALA A 41 -2.86 4.15 10.93
C ALA A 41 -2.07 2.84 10.85
N ILE A 42 -1.35 2.60 9.74
CA ILE A 42 -0.49 1.43 9.55
C ILE A 42 0.64 1.41 10.57
N LEU A 43 1.37 2.51 10.72
CA LEU A 43 2.45 2.63 11.70
C LEU A 43 1.97 2.31 13.11
N GLY A 44 0.80 2.84 13.49
CA GLY A 44 0.17 2.57 14.78
C GLY A 44 -0.17 1.09 14.99
N LYS A 45 -0.54 0.33 13.93
CA LYS A 45 -0.81 -1.11 14.05
C LYS A 45 0.43 -1.92 14.40
N VAL A 46 1.59 -1.50 13.90
CA VAL A 46 2.86 -2.21 14.09
C VAL A 46 3.76 -1.60 15.15
N GLY A 47 3.27 -0.56 15.84
CA GLY A 47 3.95 0.07 16.97
C GLY A 47 5.14 0.95 16.59
N LEU A 48 5.13 1.50 15.37
CA LEU A 48 6.14 2.45 14.89
C LEU A 48 5.66 3.89 15.11
N SER A 49 6.61 4.78 15.35
CA SER A 49 6.37 6.20 15.64
C SER A 49 6.29 7.07 14.39
N GLY A 50 6.85 6.61 13.26
CA GLY A 50 6.88 7.32 12.00
C GLY A 50 8.19 8.04 11.71
N VAL A 51 9.04 8.24 12.73
CA VAL A 51 10.33 8.92 12.60
C VAL A 51 11.51 7.97 12.38
N GLU A 52 11.28 6.66 12.48
CA GLU A 52 12.31 5.66 12.21
C GLU A 52 12.84 5.83 10.79
N THR A 53 14.17 5.74 10.65
CA THR A 53 14.83 5.89 9.36
C THR A 53 14.90 4.56 8.62
N VAL A 54 14.63 4.60 7.30
CA VAL A 54 14.78 3.47 6.37
C VAL A 54 15.54 3.92 5.13
N ASP A 55 16.25 2.99 4.49
CA ASP A 55 16.87 3.20 3.19
C ASP A 55 15.96 2.67 2.09
N VAL A 56 15.65 3.51 1.11
CA VAL A 56 14.79 3.19 -0.03
C VAL A 56 15.49 3.64 -1.31
N ASP A 57 16.05 2.68 -2.05
CA ASP A 57 16.84 2.92 -3.27
C ASP A 57 18.05 3.85 -3.06
N GLY A 58 18.71 3.77 -1.90
CA GLY A 58 19.84 4.63 -1.54
C GLY A 58 19.43 6.01 -1.03
N GLU A 59 18.13 6.25 -0.84
CA GLU A 59 17.59 7.45 -0.18
C GLU A 59 17.22 7.13 1.27
N SER A 60 17.76 7.92 2.22
CA SER A 60 17.43 7.78 3.63
C SER A 60 16.20 8.62 3.98
N LEU A 61 15.11 7.96 4.36
CA LEU A 61 13.80 8.57 4.61
C LEU A 61 13.25 8.18 5.98
N SER A 62 12.32 8.99 6.50
CA SER A 62 11.44 8.52 7.57
C SER A 62 10.51 7.42 7.04
N ILE A 63 10.18 6.44 7.87
CA ILE A 63 9.24 5.38 7.51
C ILE A 63 7.89 5.98 7.09
N HIS A 64 7.43 7.05 7.74
CA HIS A 64 6.21 7.75 7.32
C HIS A 64 6.32 8.27 5.88
N SER A 65 7.38 9.00 5.54
CA SER A 65 7.60 9.52 4.18
C SER A 65 7.70 8.39 3.15
N ALA A 66 8.36 7.28 3.51
CA ALA A 66 8.45 6.11 2.65
C ALA A 66 7.06 5.49 2.37
N LEU A 67 6.20 5.35 3.38
CA LEU A 67 4.84 4.85 3.19
C LEU A 67 3.98 5.79 2.35
N VAL A 68 4.14 7.10 2.49
CA VAL A 68 3.38 8.09 1.72
C VAL A 68 3.76 8.06 0.23
N SER A 69 5.04 7.89 -0.10
CA SER A 69 5.53 8.19 -1.46
C SER A 69 6.18 7.02 -2.21
N LYS A 70 6.64 5.96 -1.52
CA LYS A 70 7.48 4.91 -2.13
C LYS A 70 6.84 3.53 -2.15
N TYR A 71 5.84 3.27 -1.31
CA TYR A 71 5.21 1.95 -1.15
C TYR A 71 3.70 1.96 -1.40
N GLU A 72 3.19 0.84 -1.91
CA GLU A 72 1.74 0.58 -2.03
C GLU A 72 1.20 0.16 -0.66
N ILE A 73 0.30 0.98 -0.10
CA ILE A 73 -0.27 0.75 1.23
C ILE A 73 -1.79 0.52 1.26
N THR A 74 -2.46 0.62 0.11
CA THR A 74 -3.92 0.56 0.00
C THR A 74 -4.45 -0.84 -0.25
N THR A 75 -3.66 -1.71 -0.91
CA THR A 75 -4.08 -3.06 -1.30
C THR A 75 -3.19 -4.14 -0.68
N SER A 76 -3.81 -5.16 -0.06
CA SER A 76 -3.06 -6.34 0.37
C SER A 76 -2.78 -7.28 -0.81
N ASN A 77 -1.92 -8.27 -0.57
CA ASN A 77 -1.62 -9.32 -1.53
C ASN A 77 -1.26 -10.61 -0.77
N PRO A 78 -1.34 -11.79 -1.42
CA PRO A 78 -1.04 -13.06 -0.77
C PRO A 78 0.33 -13.10 -0.10
N GLN A 79 1.36 -12.53 -0.74
CA GLN A 79 2.74 -12.56 -0.23
C GLN A 79 2.88 -11.77 1.07
N LEU A 80 2.25 -10.59 1.16
CA LEU A 80 2.21 -9.78 2.38
C LEU A 80 1.55 -10.54 3.52
N ILE A 81 0.40 -11.16 3.25
CA ILE A 81 -0.35 -11.91 4.27
C ILE A 81 0.46 -13.11 4.76
N THR A 82 1.10 -13.85 3.84
CA THR A 82 1.99 -14.97 4.21
C THR A 82 3.12 -14.52 5.11
N LYS A 83 3.88 -13.49 4.72
CA LYS A 83 5.01 -12.99 5.53
C LYS A 83 4.54 -12.44 6.88
N PHE A 84 3.43 -11.70 6.90
CA PHE A 84 2.89 -11.19 8.17
C PHE A 84 2.35 -12.31 9.06
N ALA A 85 1.81 -13.40 8.51
CA ALA A 85 1.39 -14.57 9.29
C ALA A 85 2.59 -15.21 10.03
N GLU A 86 3.75 -15.26 9.38
CA GLU A 86 5.01 -15.74 9.97
C GLU A 86 5.49 -14.80 11.09
N LEU A 87 5.62 -13.50 10.80
CA LEU A 87 6.10 -12.50 11.77
C LEU A 87 5.16 -12.35 12.98
N SER A 88 3.84 -12.36 12.74
CA SER A 88 2.85 -12.20 13.80
C SER A 88 2.59 -13.47 14.60
N GLY A 89 2.88 -14.65 14.04
CA GLY A 89 2.43 -15.93 14.58
C GLY A 89 0.90 -16.02 14.72
N SER A 90 0.15 -15.35 13.83
CA SER A 90 -1.31 -15.39 13.85
C SER A 90 -1.81 -16.74 13.36
N LYS A 91 -2.36 -17.57 14.26
CA LYS A 91 -2.93 -18.88 13.90
C LYS A 91 -4.02 -18.77 12.82
N LYS A 92 -4.81 -17.69 12.86
CA LYS A 92 -5.86 -17.42 11.85
C LYS A 92 -5.24 -17.20 10.47
N LEU A 93 -4.23 -16.34 10.38
CA LEU A 93 -3.55 -16.07 9.10
C LEU A 93 -2.72 -17.27 8.63
N GLN A 94 -2.08 -18.00 9.53
CA GLN A 94 -1.34 -19.23 9.20
C GLN A 94 -2.26 -20.27 8.56
N LYS A 95 -3.44 -20.50 9.15
CA LYS A 95 -4.45 -21.40 8.57
C LYS A 95 -4.99 -20.89 7.23
N LEU A 96 -5.15 -19.57 7.06
CA LEU A 96 -5.58 -18.98 5.80
C LEU A 96 -4.55 -19.22 4.68
N VAL A 97 -3.24 -19.12 5.00
CA VAL A 97 -2.14 -19.28 4.03
C VAL A 97 -2.05 -20.71 3.47
N GLU A 98 -2.55 -21.71 4.19
CA GLU A 98 -2.60 -23.11 3.72
C GLU A 98 -3.56 -23.31 2.54
N ASP A 99 -4.56 -22.44 2.38
CA ASP A 99 -5.58 -22.51 1.34
C ASP A 99 -5.36 -21.38 0.31
N LYS A 100 -4.78 -21.73 -0.84
CA LYS A 100 -4.40 -20.74 -1.87
C LYS A 100 -5.59 -19.95 -2.42
N ASP A 101 -6.76 -20.58 -2.53
CA ASP A 101 -7.93 -19.93 -3.10
C ASP A 101 -8.53 -18.95 -2.09
N LYS A 102 -8.66 -19.35 -0.83
CA LYS A 102 -9.09 -18.44 0.24
C LYS A 102 -8.10 -17.30 0.48
N LEU A 103 -6.80 -17.56 0.40
CA LEU A 103 -5.78 -16.53 0.54
C LEU A 103 -5.91 -15.47 -0.56
N ARG A 104 -6.10 -15.91 -1.81
CA ARG A 104 -6.33 -15.00 -2.95
C ARG A 104 -7.59 -14.17 -2.74
N GLU A 105 -8.70 -14.81 -2.40
CA GLU A 105 -9.98 -14.13 -2.13
C GLU A 105 -9.86 -13.11 -1.00
N TYR A 106 -9.26 -13.52 0.13
CA TYR A 106 -9.04 -12.62 1.27
C TYR A 106 -8.16 -11.43 0.89
N SER A 107 -7.07 -11.67 0.15
CA SER A 107 -6.15 -10.61 -0.26
C SER A 107 -6.80 -9.60 -1.23
N ALA A 108 -7.69 -10.05 -2.10
CA ALA A 108 -8.38 -9.19 -3.05
C ALA A 108 -9.40 -8.26 -2.38
N ASN A 109 -9.90 -8.64 -1.19
CA ASN A 109 -10.99 -7.95 -0.51
C ASN A 109 -10.57 -7.28 0.81
N THR A 110 -9.28 -7.28 1.16
CA THR A 110 -8.78 -6.79 2.45
C THR A 110 -7.64 -5.79 2.25
N GLN A 111 -7.67 -4.67 2.98
CA GLN A 111 -6.58 -3.69 2.95
C GLN A 111 -5.43 -4.10 3.88
N ILE A 112 -4.24 -3.55 3.64
CA ILE A 112 -3.04 -3.87 4.45
C ILE A 112 -3.28 -3.54 5.93
N VAL A 113 -3.87 -2.39 6.21
CA VAL A 113 -4.16 -1.95 7.59
C VAL A 113 -5.04 -2.95 8.34
N ASP A 114 -5.96 -3.63 7.66
CA ASP A 114 -6.83 -4.65 8.25
C ASP A 114 -6.07 -5.95 8.48
N VAL A 115 -5.21 -6.37 7.54
CA VAL A 115 -4.32 -7.53 7.73
C VAL A 115 -3.43 -7.33 8.96
N LEU A 116 -2.84 -6.13 9.12
CA LEU A 116 -2.00 -5.81 10.27
C LEU A 116 -2.81 -5.71 11.58
N ALA A 117 -4.12 -5.46 11.50
CA ALA A 117 -4.99 -5.43 12.67
C ALA A 117 -5.38 -6.82 13.18
N GLU A 118 -5.22 -7.88 12.39
CA GLU A 118 -5.57 -9.25 12.76
C GLU A 118 -4.83 -9.76 14.00
N LYS A 119 -3.61 -9.27 14.23
CA LYS A 119 -2.86 -9.58 15.43
C LYS A 119 -1.94 -8.43 15.79
N LYS A 120 -1.99 -8.01 17.06
CA LYS A 120 -1.07 -7.00 17.60
C LYS A 120 0.36 -7.55 17.55
N THR A 121 1.17 -6.97 16.67
CA THR A 121 2.54 -7.39 16.40
C THR A 121 3.40 -6.14 16.27
N LYS A 122 4.50 -6.08 17.01
CA LYS A 122 5.50 -5.03 16.83
C LYS A 122 6.43 -5.45 15.70
N LEU A 123 6.67 -4.54 14.76
CA LEU A 123 7.64 -4.75 13.68
C LEU A 123 8.72 -3.67 13.75
N THR A 124 9.90 -3.97 13.23
CA THR A 124 10.88 -2.93 12.87
C THR A 124 10.42 -2.20 11.60
N ALA A 125 11.01 -1.03 11.34
CA ALA A 125 10.72 -0.28 10.11
C ALA A 125 11.12 -1.07 8.85
N ASP A 126 12.26 -1.77 8.90
CA ASP A 126 12.74 -2.63 7.81
C ASP A 126 11.83 -3.85 7.57
N GLU A 127 11.35 -4.47 8.65
CA GLU A 127 10.37 -5.56 8.55
C GLU A 127 9.08 -5.07 7.88
N LEU A 128 8.56 -3.90 8.26
CA LEU A 128 7.37 -3.34 7.65
C LEU A 128 7.56 -3.10 6.14
N ILE A 129 8.61 -2.39 5.72
CA ILE A 129 8.83 -2.12 4.29
C ILE A 129 9.13 -3.40 3.49
N GLY A 130 9.71 -4.43 4.12
CA GLY A 130 9.95 -5.74 3.51
C GLY A 130 8.68 -6.54 3.22
N LEU A 131 7.54 -6.16 3.82
CA LEU A 131 6.21 -6.70 3.51
C LEU A 131 5.56 -6.03 2.29
N LEU A 132 5.90 -4.76 2.04
CA LEU A 132 5.20 -3.90 1.11
C LEU A 132 5.79 -3.99 -0.30
N ARG A 133 4.96 -3.69 -1.30
CA ARG A 133 5.41 -3.53 -2.69
C ARG A 133 5.70 -2.08 -2.98
N ARG A 134 6.55 -1.82 -3.97
CA ARG A 134 6.81 -0.45 -4.44
C ARG A 134 5.57 0.17 -5.06
N LEU A 135 5.43 1.48 -4.86
CA LEU A 135 4.40 2.27 -5.49
C LEU A 135 4.67 2.32 -7.00
N THR A 136 3.61 2.17 -7.78
CA THR A 136 3.66 2.24 -9.25
C THR A 136 2.67 3.30 -9.72
N PRO A 137 3.00 4.07 -10.78
CA PRO A 137 2.06 5.04 -11.34
C PRO A 137 0.79 4.32 -11.81
N ARG A 138 -0.32 5.06 -11.83
CA ARG A 138 -1.61 4.58 -12.31
C ARG A 138 -1.92 5.11 -13.68
#